data_AF-A0A1C5LB35-F1
#
_entry.id   AF-A0A1C5LB35-F1
#
_cell.length_a   1.000
_cell.length_b   1.000
_cell.length_c   1.000
_cell.angle_alpha   90.00
_cell.angle_beta   90.00
_cell.angle_gamma   90.00
#
_symmetry.space_group_name_H-M   'P 1'
#
loop_
_entity.id
_entity.type
_entity.pdbx_description
1 polymer ?
#
loop_
_entity_poly.entity_id
_entity_poly.type
_entity_poly.pdbx_seq_one_letter_code
_entity_poly.pdbx_strand_id
1 'polypeptide(L)'
;MTGNSKKEKKFISLVVYLHNVEEYIRFFMRSIIPVFEDNFEKFEIVCVDDGCTDGTIEKLKGFLEENQINAMVNIIHMSYFQGIESAMNAGRDLAIGDFVYEFDDVFMDYDPDMLLRVYEKLLEGNDIVAASSKGKMRLTSRIFYSLYNMTSRGGGRIGPETFRIISRRAINRIKSIGQYIPYRKAVYSNCGLNAATMYYESRDEKARITNETVASERTSLALDSFIYFTNVLERVSMVICCAFLVFTVAMGIYLVSDLFNSHKPVEGWLSTMGFLALGFFGVFALLTIILKYLSVLLNLIYKHQRYLVSDIEKIARK
;
A
#
# COMPACT_ATOMS: atom_id res chain seq x y z
N MET A 1 39.53 -12.70 -10.28
CA MET A 1 39.35 -14.06 -10.80
C MET A 1 38.20 -14.02 -11.79
N THR A 2 38.44 -14.61 -12.95
CA THR A 2 37.67 -14.61 -14.19
C THR A 2 36.20 -15.00 -14.03
N GLY A 3 35.31 -14.17 -14.56
CA GLY A 3 33.92 -14.53 -14.81
C GLY A 3 33.35 -13.55 -15.80
N ASN A 4 33.43 -13.88 -17.09
CA ASN A 4 32.63 -13.26 -18.14
C ASN A 4 31.16 -13.61 -17.83
N SER A 5 30.55 -12.93 -16.84
CA SER A 5 29.15 -13.17 -16.52
C SER A 5 28.35 -12.60 -17.69
N LYS A 6 27.65 -13.50 -18.38
CA LYS A 6 26.78 -13.11 -19.48
C LYS A 6 25.65 -12.32 -18.83
N LYS A 7 25.58 -11.01 -19.11
CA LYS A 7 24.50 -10.15 -18.60
C LYS A 7 23.14 -10.78 -18.89
N GLU A 8 22.22 -10.61 -17.96
CA GLU A 8 20.86 -11.10 -18.09
C GLU A 8 20.16 -10.41 -19.27
N LYS A 9 19.53 -11.21 -20.13
CA LYS A 9 18.80 -10.71 -21.32
C LYS A 9 17.41 -10.20 -21.00
N LYS A 10 16.94 -10.47 -19.78
CA LYS A 10 15.62 -10.06 -19.30
C LYS A 10 15.61 -8.55 -19.11
N PHE A 11 14.58 -7.91 -19.62
CA PHE A 11 14.45 -6.47 -19.53
C PHE A 11 13.84 -6.08 -18.17
N ILE A 12 14.51 -5.21 -17.43
CA ILE A 12 14.06 -4.76 -16.11
C ILE A 12 13.55 -3.32 -16.18
N SER A 13 12.40 -3.04 -15.57
CA SER A 13 11.93 -1.68 -15.31
C SER A 13 12.03 -1.35 -13.83
N LEU A 14 12.60 -0.19 -13.50
CA LEU A 14 12.69 0.33 -12.14
C LEU A 14 11.67 1.45 -11.99
N VAL A 15 10.53 1.20 -11.34
CA VAL A 15 9.53 2.22 -11.05
C VAL A 15 9.83 2.82 -9.69
N VAL A 16 10.08 4.13 -9.65
CA VAL A 16 10.52 4.86 -8.45
C VAL A 16 9.53 5.98 -8.14
N TYR A 17 8.93 5.93 -6.95
CA TYR A 17 8.08 7.00 -6.43
C TYR A 17 8.91 8.17 -5.90
N LEU A 18 8.56 9.40 -6.29
CA LEU A 18 9.20 10.63 -5.85
C LEU A 18 8.16 11.61 -5.30
N HIS A 19 8.34 12.01 -4.04
CA HIS A 19 7.63 13.15 -3.45
C HIS A 19 8.48 13.76 -2.33
N ASN A 20 9.10 14.90 -2.63
CA ASN A 20 9.95 15.66 -1.71
C ASN A 20 11.08 14.83 -1.05
N VAL A 21 11.96 14.26 -1.87
CA VAL A 21 13.05 13.35 -1.47
C VAL A 21 14.42 13.85 -1.92
N GLU A 22 14.58 15.17 -2.00
CA GLU A 22 15.76 15.86 -2.51
C GLU A 22 17.08 15.41 -1.84
N GLU A 23 17.03 15.09 -0.54
CA GLU A 23 18.21 14.66 0.23
C GLU A 23 18.70 13.25 -0.13
N TYR A 24 17.80 12.37 -0.56
CA TYR A 24 18.07 10.94 -0.70
C TYR A 24 18.23 10.49 -2.16
N ILE A 25 17.64 11.20 -3.11
CA ILE A 25 17.53 10.77 -4.51
C ILE A 25 18.90 10.49 -5.17
N ARG A 26 19.91 11.34 -4.94
CA ARG A 26 21.26 11.16 -5.51
C ARG A 26 21.94 9.90 -4.97
N PHE A 27 21.84 9.66 -3.66
CA PHE A 27 22.42 8.48 -3.04
C PHE A 27 21.73 7.20 -3.53
N PHE A 28 20.40 7.22 -3.62
CA PHE A 28 19.60 6.10 -4.12
C PHE A 28 20.00 5.72 -5.55
N MET A 29 20.00 6.68 -6.48
CA MET A 29 20.36 6.41 -7.88
C MET A 29 21.79 5.89 -8.03
N ARG A 30 22.75 6.51 -7.32
CA ARG A 30 24.15 6.06 -7.31
C ARG A 30 24.30 4.63 -6.78
N SER A 31 23.43 4.19 -5.89
CA SER A 31 23.50 2.86 -5.28
C SER A 31 22.88 1.78 -6.15
N ILE A 32 21.75 2.06 -6.82
CA ILE A 32 21.02 1.02 -7.57
C ILE A 32 21.51 0.88 -9.01
N ILE A 33 21.89 1.97 -9.68
CA ILE A 33 22.21 1.95 -11.11
C ILE A 33 23.37 1.00 -11.44
N PRO A 34 24.51 1.01 -10.71
CA PRO A 34 25.61 0.11 -11.00
C PRO A 34 25.20 -1.36 -10.93
N VAL A 35 24.31 -1.73 -9.98
CA VAL A 35 23.80 -3.10 -9.86
C VAL A 35 23.08 -3.54 -11.14
N PHE A 36 22.28 -2.66 -11.75
CA PHE A 36 21.58 -3.01 -12.98
C PHE A 36 22.47 -2.93 -14.22
N GLU A 37 23.36 -1.95 -14.30
CA GLU A 37 24.32 -1.83 -15.40
C GLU A 37 25.27 -3.04 -15.46
N ASP A 38 25.72 -3.55 -14.33
CA ASP A 38 26.66 -4.68 -14.28
C ASP A 38 25.99 -6.02 -14.61
N ASN A 39 24.71 -6.19 -14.27
CA ASN A 39 24.04 -7.49 -14.30
C ASN A 39 23.05 -7.67 -15.47
N PHE A 40 22.52 -6.60 -16.08
CA PHE A 40 21.48 -6.69 -17.11
C PHE A 40 21.91 -6.03 -18.42
N GLU A 41 21.56 -6.64 -19.56
CA GLU A 41 21.87 -6.07 -20.89
C GLU A 41 21.09 -4.77 -21.15
N LYS A 42 19.83 -4.71 -20.66
CA LYS A 42 18.93 -3.58 -20.81
C LYS A 42 18.09 -3.41 -19.57
N PHE A 43 17.92 -2.17 -19.13
CA PHE A 43 16.96 -1.78 -18.12
C PHE A 43 16.47 -0.35 -18.38
N GLU A 44 15.37 0.00 -17.76
CA GLU A 44 14.80 1.35 -17.80
C GLU A 44 14.47 1.82 -16.39
N ILE A 45 14.42 3.13 -16.21
CA ILE A 45 14.02 3.77 -14.97
C ILE A 45 12.80 4.63 -15.26
N VAL A 46 11.73 4.40 -14.52
CA VAL A 46 10.49 5.18 -14.58
C VAL A 46 10.34 5.89 -13.24
N CYS A 47 10.75 7.15 -13.20
CA CYS A 47 10.58 8.01 -12.05
C CYS A 47 9.19 8.64 -12.12
N VAL A 48 8.43 8.60 -11.03
CA VAL A 48 7.11 9.22 -10.95
C VAL A 48 7.15 10.35 -9.95
N ASP A 49 7.09 11.58 -10.47
CA ASP A 49 7.00 12.82 -9.70
C ASP A 49 5.55 13.07 -9.30
N ASP A 50 5.22 12.78 -8.04
CA ASP A 50 3.90 12.99 -7.47
C ASP A 50 3.74 14.43 -6.93
N GLY A 51 4.05 15.42 -7.77
CA GLY A 51 3.95 16.83 -7.40
C GLY A 51 4.98 17.26 -6.36
N CYS A 52 6.26 16.98 -6.58
CA CYS A 52 7.36 17.51 -5.78
C CYS A 52 7.34 19.04 -5.77
N THR A 53 7.64 19.62 -4.62
CA THR A 53 7.72 21.07 -4.39
C THR A 53 9.13 21.53 -4.01
N ASP A 54 10.06 20.58 -3.82
CA ASP A 54 11.47 20.78 -3.51
C ASP A 54 12.37 20.55 -4.74
N GLY A 55 13.70 20.55 -4.53
CA GLY A 55 14.69 20.36 -5.60
C GLY A 55 14.87 18.91 -6.08
N THR A 56 13.93 18.01 -5.80
CA THR A 56 14.07 16.57 -6.10
C THR A 56 14.32 16.31 -7.58
N ILE A 57 13.54 16.95 -8.46
CA ILE A 57 13.60 16.73 -9.90
C ILE A 57 14.87 17.34 -10.50
N GLU A 58 15.27 18.54 -10.05
CA GLU A 58 16.51 19.18 -10.47
C GLU A 58 17.73 18.33 -10.08
N LYS A 59 17.76 17.79 -8.85
CA LYS A 59 18.84 16.92 -8.41
C LYS A 59 18.88 15.60 -9.18
N LEU A 60 17.72 15.02 -9.48
CA LEU A 60 17.62 13.83 -10.32
C LEU A 60 18.20 14.12 -11.71
N LYS A 61 17.73 15.18 -12.39
CA LYS A 61 18.22 15.56 -13.73
C LYS A 61 19.72 15.83 -13.75
N GLY A 62 20.22 16.62 -12.80
CA GLY A 62 21.65 16.88 -12.67
C GLY A 62 22.47 15.60 -12.45
N PHE A 63 21.96 14.66 -11.65
CA PHE A 63 22.61 13.35 -11.49
C PHE A 63 22.64 12.54 -12.80
N LEU A 64 21.54 12.53 -13.56
CA LEU A 64 21.46 11.81 -14.84
C LEU A 64 22.43 12.40 -15.88
N GLU A 65 22.55 13.73 -15.93
CA GLU A 65 23.49 14.44 -16.81
C GLU A 65 24.96 14.19 -16.45
N GLU A 66 25.28 14.22 -15.15
CA GLU A 66 26.65 14.01 -14.64
C GLU A 66 27.17 12.59 -14.90
N ASN A 67 26.32 11.57 -14.73
CA ASN A 67 26.76 10.17 -14.66
C ASN A 67 26.59 9.39 -15.98
N GLN A 68 26.00 9.98 -17.03
CA GLN A 68 25.86 9.39 -18.37
C GLN A 68 25.38 7.92 -18.39
N ILE A 69 24.28 7.65 -17.68
CA ILE A 69 23.75 6.30 -17.45
C ILE A 69 23.36 5.63 -18.77
N ASN A 70 23.65 4.34 -18.90
CA ASN A 70 23.30 3.55 -20.09
C ASN A 70 21.90 2.92 -19.97
N ALA A 71 20.88 3.75 -19.71
CA ALA A 71 19.49 3.32 -19.57
C ALA A 71 18.51 4.36 -20.12
N MET A 72 17.31 3.90 -20.49
CA MET A 72 16.20 4.81 -20.77
C MET A 72 15.61 5.30 -19.46
N VAL A 73 15.53 6.62 -19.28
CA VAL A 73 14.91 7.22 -18.10
C VAL A 73 13.67 7.99 -18.52
N ASN A 74 12.52 7.63 -17.96
CA ASN A 74 11.26 8.35 -18.13
C ASN A 74 10.90 9.00 -16.80
N ILE A 75 10.56 10.28 -16.83
CA ILE A 75 10.02 11.02 -15.67
C ILE A 75 8.56 11.32 -15.98
N ILE A 76 7.66 10.77 -15.16
CA ILE A 76 6.22 11.03 -15.24
C ILE A 76 5.90 12.13 -14.25
N HIS A 77 5.44 13.28 -14.74
CA HIS A 77 4.96 14.37 -13.90
C HIS A 77 3.45 14.20 -13.67
N MET A 78 3.06 14.00 -12.43
CA MET A 78 1.65 13.95 -12.04
C MET A 78 1.07 15.37 -12.03
N SER A 79 -0.20 15.53 -12.41
CA SER A 79 -0.81 16.88 -12.54
C SER A 79 -0.89 17.65 -11.22
N TYR A 80 -0.96 16.92 -10.12
CA TYR A 80 -0.90 17.38 -8.74
C TYR A 80 -0.61 16.15 -7.86
N PHE A 81 -0.36 16.38 -6.58
CA PHE A 81 -0.15 15.32 -5.60
C PHE A 81 -1.38 14.41 -5.48
N GLN A 82 -1.23 13.14 -5.87
CA GLN A 82 -2.31 12.13 -5.96
C GLN A 82 -2.07 10.91 -5.08
N GLY A 83 -0.91 10.84 -4.42
CA GLY A 83 -0.52 9.80 -3.50
C GLY A 83 0.14 8.60 -4.18
N ILE A 84 0.89 7.86 -3.37
CA ILE A 84 1.78 6.77 -3.79
C ILE A 84 1.12 5.69 -4.66
N GLU A 85 -0.11 5.25 -4.34
CA GLU A 85 -0.76 4.18 -5.10
C GLU A 85 -1.12 4.64 -6.53
N SER A 86 -1.59 5.87 -6.68
CA SER A 86 -1.92 6.48 -7.98
C SER A 86 -0.65 6.69 -8.82
N ALA A 87 0.40 7.25 -8.22
CA ALA A 87 1.69 7.47 -8.86
C ALA A 87 2.35 6.16 -9.30
N MET A 88 2.39 5.16 -8.43
CA MET A 88 2.98 3.86 -8.77
C MET A 88 2.17 3.09 -9.82
N ASN A 89 0.84 3.28 -9.86
CA ASN A 89 0.02 2.77 -10.96
C ASN A 89 0.42 3.41 -12.30
N ALA A 90 0.67 4.72 -12.34
CA ALA A 90 1.13 5.42 -13.54
C ALA A 90 2.49 4.91 -14.01
N GLY A 91 3.45 4.76 -13.09
CA GLY A 91 4.77 4.21 -13.39
C GLY A 91 4.71 2.78 -13.91
N ARG A 92 3.88 1.92 -13.30
CA ARG A 92 3.69 0.53 -13.73
C ARG A 92 3.01 0.41 -15.10
N ASP A 93 2.05 1.28 -15.40
CA ASP A 93 1.38 1.30 -16.71
C ASP A 93 2.34 1.78 -17.84
N LEU A 94 3.35 2.60 -17.53
CA LEU A 94 4.39 3.00 -18.50
C LEU A 94 5.53 1.97 -18.61
N ALA A 95 5.83 1.22 -17.55
CA ALA A 95 6.92 0.26 -17.52
C ALA A 95 6.73 -0.89 -18.53
N ILE A 96 7.77 -1.22 -19.31
CA ILE A 96 7.74 -2.21 -20.41
C ILE A 96 8.61 -3.47 -20.20
N GLY A 97 9.38 -3.56 -19.12
CA GLY A 97 10.26 -4.69 -18.82
C GLY A 97 9.55 -6.03 -18.55
N ASP A 98 10.27 -7.14 -18.66
CA ASP A 98 9.79 -8.47 -18.26
C ASP A 98 9.50 -8.55 -16.75
N PHE A 99 10.30 -7.84 -15.96
CA PHE A 99 10.14 -7.69 -14.53
C PHE A 99 10.16 -6.22 -14.14
N VAL A 100 9.36 -5.86 -13.14
CA VAL A 100 9.24 -4.49 -12.67
C VAL A 100 9.59 -4.45 -11.19
N TYR A 101 10.60 -3.67 -10.85
CA TYR A 101 10.85 -3.26 -9.48
C TYR A 101 9.94 -2.09 -9.14
N GLU A 102 9.30 -2.15 -7.98
CA GLU A 102 8.51 -1.07 -7.41
C GLU A 102 9.21 -0.57 -6.14
N PHE A 103 9.68 0.67 -6.17
CA PHE A 103 10.26 1.39 -5.04
C PHE A 103 9.27 2.44 -4.54
N ASP A 104 8.68 2.15 -3.37
CA ASP A 104 7.71 3.01 -2.70
C ASP A 104 8.36 4.19 -1.94
N ASP A 105 9.68 4.12 -1.76
CA ASP A 105 10.52 5.12 -1.10
C ASP A 105 11.94 4.98 -1.68
N VAL A 106 12.68 6.09 -1.74
CA VAL A 106 14.08 6.13 -2.17
C VAL A 106 15.04 5.98 -1.00
N PHE A 107 14.53 6.00 0.23
CA PHE A 107 15.35 5.69 1.40
C PHE A 107 15.82 4.23 1.36
N MET A 108 17.14 4.04 1.41
CA MET A 108 17.78 2.73 1.29
C MET A 108 18.39 2.30 2.63
N ASP A 109 17.80 1.28 3.26
CA ASP A 109 18.30 0.65 4.49
C ASP A 109 18.87 -0.76 4.28
N TYR A 110 18.99 -1.17 3.02
CA TYR A 110 19.48 -2.48 2.58
C TYR A 110 20.81 -2.38 1.84
N ASP A 111 21.48 -3.52 1.64
CA ASP A 111 22.62 -3.61 0.74
C ASP A 111 22.13 -3.72 -0.73
N PRO A 112 22.75 -3.02 -1.71
CA PRO A 112 22.37 -3.11 -3.12
C PRO A 112 22.33 -4.54 -3.68
N ASP A 113 23.14 -5.48 -3.17
CA ASP A 113 23.12 -6.91 -3.54
C ASP A 113 21.76 -7.56 -3.28
N MET A 114 20.95 -6.99 -2.39
CA MET A 114 19.60 -7.46 -2.12
C MET A 114 18.70 -7.34 -3.36
N LEU A 115 18.97 -6.41 -4.29
CA LEU A 115 18.24 -6.32 -5.54
C LEU A 115 18.41 -7.62 -6.35
N LEU A 116 19.65 -8.10 -6.50
CA LEU A 116 19.95 -9.34 -7.23
C LEU A 116 19.38 -10.57 -6.53
N ARG A 117 19.49 -10.66 -5.21
CA ARG A 117 18.94 -11.80 -4.44
C ARG A 117 17.42 -11.90 -4.58
N VAL A 118 16.73 -10.76 -4.59
CA VAL A 118 15.27 -10.73 -4.84
C VAL A 118 14.94 -11.19 -6.26
N TYR A 119 15.74 -10.80 -7.26
CA TYR A 119 15.61 -11.30 -8.63
C TYR A 119 15.83 -12.81 -8.75
N GLU A 120 16.90 -13.34 -8.15
CA GLU A 120 17.19 -14.79 -8.13
C GLU A 120 16.03 -15.57 -7.51
N LYS A 121 15.48 -15.07 -6.40
CA LYS A 121 14.32 -15.67 -5.75
C LYS A 121 13.07 -15.64 -6.61
N LEU A 122 12.93 -14.61 -7.45
CA LEU A 122 11.84 -14.55 -8.42
C LEU A 122 12.00 -15.66 -9.47
N LEU A 123 13.22 -15.89 -9.95
CA LEU A 123 13.50 -16.94 -10.94
C LEU A 123 13.24 -18.37 -10.44
N GLU A 124 13.18 -18.60 -9.12
CA GLU A 124 12.77 -19.90 -8.53
C GLU A 124 11.30 -20.28 -8.79
N GLY A 125 10.54 -19.44 -9.51
CA GLY A 125 9.13 -19.70 -9.83
C GLY A 125 8.14 -18.85 -9.03
N ASN A 126 8.62 -17.77 -8.41
CA ASN A 126 7.77 -16.77 -7.78
C ASN A 126 7.40 -15.70 -8.82
N ASP A 127 6.21 -15.10 -8.71
CA ASP A 127 5.82 -13.97 -9.54
C ASP A 127 6.00 -12.63 -8.85
N ILE A 128 5.98 -12.64 -7.51
CA ILE A 128 6.07 -11.45 -6.67
C ILE A 128 7.07 -11.76 -5.58
N VAL A 129 8.15 -10.98 -5.50
CA VAL A 129 9.11 -11.11 -4.40
C VAL A 129 9.31 -9.77 -3.74
N ALA A 130 9.02 -9.69 -2.44
CA ALA A 130 9.18 -8.48 -1.64
C ALA A 130 10.44 -8.58 -0.77
N ALA A 131 11.14 -7.46 -0.57
CA ALA A 131 12.18 -7.32 0.43
C ALA A 131 11.62 -6.60 1.66
N SER A 132 11.87 -7.14 2.85
CA SER A 132 11.37 -6.59 4.10
C SER A 132 12.45 -6.53 5.18
N SER A 133 12.62 -5.36 5.79
CA SER A 133 13.45 -5.20 6.97
C SER A 133 12.81 -5.87 8.19
N LYS A 134 13.61 -6.64 8.95
CA LYS A 134 13.19 -7.23 10.24
C LYS A 134 13.07 -6.19 11.38
N GLY A 135 13.35 -4.92 11.11
CA GLY A 135 13.33 -3.85 12.10
C GLY A 135 11.98 -3.63 12.80
N LYS A 136 12.00 -2.81 13.85
CA LYS A 136 10.80 -2.52 14.67
C LYS A 136 9.71 -1.86 13.84
N MET A 137 8.58 -2.53 13.73
CA MET A 137 7.38 -2.01 13.08
C MET A 137 6.54 -1.16 14.05
N ARG A 138 6.06 0.00 13.59
CA ARG A 138 5.11 0.86 14.31
C ARG A 138 3.88 0.05 14.76
N LEU A 139 3.36 0.35 15.96
CA LEU A 139 2.23 -0.37 16.54
C LEU A 139 0.97 -0.31 15.66
N THR A 140 0.70 0.84 15.06
CA THR A 140 -0.42 1.04 14.12
C THR A 140 -0.34 0.09 12.93
N SER A 141 0.83 -0.01 12.29
CA SER A 141 1.06 -0.95 11.19
C SER A 141 0.93 -2.40 11.64
N ARG A 142 1.38 -2.74 12.87
CA ARG A 142 1.23 -4.09 13.42
C ARG A 142 -0.23 -4.48 13.60
N ILE A 143 -1.04 -3.58 14.15
CA ILE A 143 -2.48 -3.79 14.32
C ILE A 143 -3.13 -3.95 12.95
N PHE A 144 -2.81 -3.08 12.00
CA PHE A 144 -3.35 -3.14 10.64
C PHE A 144 -3.05 -4.47 9.94
N TYR A 145 -1.78 -4.88 9.89
CA TYR A 145 -1.40 -6.14 9.23
C TYR A 145 -1.96 -7.36 9.96
N SER A 146 -2.02 -7.33 11.30
CA SER A 146 -2.65 -8.40 12.09
C SER A 146 -4.13 -8.56 11.73
N LEU A 147 -4.86 -7.44 11.69
CA LEU A 147 -6.29 -7.42 11.43
C LEU A 147 -6.62 -7.84 9.99
N TYR A 148 -5.83 -7.37 9.02
CA TYR A 148 -5.95 -7.79 7.62
C TYR A 148 -5.68 -9.29 7.46
N ASN A 149 -4.54 -9.78 7.96
CA ASN A 149 -4.14 -11.18 7.81
C ASN A 149 -5.07 -12.16 8.55
N MET A 150 -5.76 -11.70 9.59
CA MET A 150 -6.78 -12.49 10.29
C MET A 150 -8.08 -12.62 9.49
N THR A 151 -8.40 -11.65 8.63
CA THR A 151 -9.70 -11.57 7.95
C THR A 151 -9.63 -11.80 6.46
N SER A 152 -8.43 -11.77 5.86
CA SER A 152 -8.22 -12.02 4.43
C SER A 152 -8.55 -13.47 4.09
N ARG A 153 -9.39 -13.68 3.07
CA ARG A 153 -9.72 -15.01 2.53
C ARG A 153 -8.63 -15.55 1.58
N GLY A 154 -7.69 -14.70 1.14
CA GLY A 154 -6.59 -15.08 0.27
C GLY A 154 -5.45 -15.81 0.99
N GLY A 155 -4.64 -16.56 0.24
CA GLY A 155 -3.54 -17.35 0.77
C GLY A 155 -2.28 -16.57 1.13
N GLY A 156 -2.14 -15.32 0.68
CA GLY A 156 -0.97 -14.48 0.96
C GLY A 156 -1.11 -13.67 2.25
N ARG A 157 0.00 -13.51 2.99
CA ARG A 157 0.10 -12.58 4.12
C ARG A 157 0.69 -11.26 3.64
N ILE A 158 0.09 -10.14 4.02
CA ILE A 158 0.68 -8.82 3.81
C ILE A 158 1.57 -8.43 4.99
N GLY A 159 2.59 -7.62 4.71
CA GLY A 159 3.50 -7.11 5.71
C GLY A 159 4.18 -5.81 5.28
N PRO A 160 5.02 -5.24 6.16
CA PRO A 160 5.89 -4.15 5.76
C PRO A 160 6.84 -4.66 4.68
N GLU A 161 7.10 -3.85 3.68
CA GLU A 161 8.12 -4.11 2.68
C GLU A 161 8.81 -2.79 2.36
N THR A 162 9.99 -2.89 1.78
CA THR A 162 10.82 -1.74 1.40
C THR A 162 10.75 -1.54 -0.10
N PHE A 163 10.92 -2.63 -0.85
CA PHE A 163 10.69 -2.68 -2.29
C PHE A 163 10.24 -4.09 -2.68
N ARG A 164 9.83 -4.25 -3.93
CA ARG A 164 9.44 -5.54 -4.50
C ARG A 164 9.81 -5.63 -5.97
N ILE A 165 9.88 -6.86 -6.47
CA ILE A 165 9.93 -7.17 -7.90
C ILE A 165 8.68 -7.98 -8.29
N ILE A 166 8.16 -7.71 -9.48
CA ILE A 166 6.92 -8.30 -9.98
C ILE A 166 7.12 -8.76 -11.42
N SER A 167 6.64 -9.95 -11.74
CA SER A 167 6.62 -10.48 -13.11
C SER A 167 5.58 -9.75 -13.97
N ARG A 168 5.85 -9.58 -15.27
CA ARG A 168 4.86 -9.05 -16.22
C ARG A 168 3.56 -9.85 -16.21
N ARG A 169 3.64 -11.16 -15.97
CA ARG A 169 2.46 -12.04 -15.79
C ARG A 169 1.60 -11.60 -14.60
N ALA A 170 2.20 -11.31 -13.45
CA ALA A 170 1.47 -10.81 -12.30
C ALA A 170 0.82 -9.46 -12.58
N ILE A 171 1.57 -8.50 -13.15
CA ILE A 171 1.04 -7.17 -13.50
C ILE A 171 -0.20 -7.29 -14.40
N ASN A 172 -0.12 -8.11 -15.45
CA ASN A 172 -1.22 -8.32 -16.38
C ASN A 172 -2.43 -8.98 -15.71
N ARG A 173 -2.21 -9.95 -14.81
CA ARG A 173 -3.29 -10.56 -14.02
C ARG A 173 -3.96 -9.54 -13.10
N ILE A 174 -3.18 -8.74 -12.40
CA ILE A 174 -3.68 -7.72 -11.49
C ILE A 174 -4.55 -6.71 -12.25
N LYS A 175 -4.10 -6.28 -13.44
CA LYS A 175 -4.87 -5.41 -14.34
C LYS A 175 -6.21 -6.00 -14.78
N SER A 176 -6.34 -7.33 -14.79
CA SER A 176 -7.61 -8.03 -15.10
C SER A 176 -8.56 -8.15 -13.92
N ILE A 177 -8.07 -8.10 -12.67
CA ILE A 177 -8.90 -8.20 -11.45
C ILE A 177 -9.70 -6.91 -11.22
N GLY A 178 -9.12 -5.76 -11.54
CA GLY A 178 -9.79 -4.48 -11.39
C GLY A 178 -9.00 -3.34 -12.00
N GLN A 179 -9.72 -2.31 -12.46
CA GLN A 179 -9.11 -1.11 -13.04
C GLN A 179 -8.54 -0.16 -11.99
N TYR A 180 -9.14 -0.12 -10.80
CA TYR A 180 -8.68 0.68 -9.67
C TYR A 180 -8.05 -0.22 -8.61
N ILE A 181 -6.79 0.04 -8.27
CA ILE A 181 -6.06 -0.67 -7.22
C ILE A 181 -5.98 0.27 -6.02
N PRO A 182 -6.89 0.14 -5.03
CA PRO A 182 -6.88 1.01 -3.86
C PRO A 182 -5.65 0.79 -2.97
N TYR A 183 -5.09 -0.43 -2.99
CA TYR A 183 -3.87 -0.78 -2.28
C TYR A 183 -3.19 -1.98 -2.92
N ARG A 184 -2.01 -1.75 -3.51
CA ARG A 184 -1.27 -2.78 -4.25
C ARG A 184 -0.96 -4.01 -3.42
N LYS A 185 -0.57 -3.86 -2.15
CA LYS A 185 -0.18 -5.03 -1.31
C LYS A 185 -1.31 -6.04 -1.15
N ALA A 186 -2.53 -5.56 -0.92
CA ALA A 186 -3.70 -6.41 -0.81
C ALA A 186 -4.04 -7.10 -2.14
N VAL A 187 -3.98 -6.37 -3.26
CA VAL A 187 -4.25 -6.96 -4.58
C VAL A 187 -3.22 -8.02 -4.93
N TYR A 188 -1.95 -7.78 -4.64
CA TYR A 188 -0.85 -8.69 -4.94
C TYR A 188 -0.96 -9.97 -4.12
N SER A 189 -1.32 -9.85 -2.84
CA SER A 189 -1.57 -10.99 -1.96
C SER A 189 -2.77 -11.86 -2.40
N ASN A 190 -3.73 -11.26 -3.10
CA ASN A 190 -4.96 -11.92 -3.56
C ASN A 190 -4.96 -12.30 -5.05
N CYS A 191 -3.86 -12.07 -5.79
CA CYS A 191 -3.82 -12.39 -7.23
C CYS A 191 -3.65 -13.89 -7.54
N GLY A 192 -3.50 -14.72 -6.50
CA GLY A 192 -3.39 -16.18 -6.62
C GLY A 192 -2.14 -16.66 -7.36
N LEU A 193 -1.07 -15.86 -7.34
CA LEU A 193 0.25 -16.23 -7.86
C LEU A 193 1.23 -16.46 -6.71
N ASN A 194 2.35 -17.11 -7.01
CA ASN A 194 3.38 -17.39 -6.02
C ASN A 194 4.03 -16.08 -5.58
N ALA A 195 3.99 -15.82 -4.28
CA ALA A 195 4.62 -14.67 -3.66
C ALA A 195 5.58 -15.11 -2.57
N ALA A 196 6.75 -14.48 -2.49
CA ALA A 196 7.74 -14.72 -1.45
C ALA A 196 8.20 -13.39 -0.84
N THR A 197 8.63 -13.44 0.43
CA THR A 197 9.20 -12.29 1.12
C THR A 197 10.59 -12.67 1.61
N MET A 198 11.59 -11.88 1.23
CA MET A 198 12.96 -11.99 1.72
C MET A 198 13.17 -10.99 2.84
N TYR A 199 13.76 -11.46 3.93
CA TYR A 199 14.03 -10.64 5.11
C TYR A 199 15.51 -10.26 5.18
N TYR A 200 15.78 -9.00 5.48
CA TYR A 200 17.14 -8.50 5.72
C TYR A 200 17.23 -7.71 7.04
N GLU A 201 18.44 -7.58 7.55
CA GLU A 201 18.74 -6.74 8.72
C GLU A 201 18.96 -5.30 8.26
N SER A 202 18.26 -4.35 8.89
CA SER A 202 18.37 -2.93 8.56
C SER A 202 19.77 -2.40 8.85
N ARG A 203 20.36 -1.64 7.94
CA ARG A 203 21.59 -0.88 8.21
C ARG A 203 21.35 0.32 9.13
N ASP A 204 20.13 0.82 9.17
CA ASP A 204 19.73 1.92 10.03
C ASP A 204 18.38 1.60 10.72
N GLU A 205 18.40 1.37 12.03
CA GLU A 205 17.20 1.02 12.80
C GLU A 205 16.28 2.22 13.08
N LYS A 206 16.79 3.46 12.97
CA LYS A 206 16.05 4.67 13.40
C LYS A 206 15.38 5.42 12.26
N ALA A 207 15.89 5.31 11.04
CA ALA A 207 15.45 6.15 9.92
C ALA A 207 14.03 5.90 9.40
N ARG A 208 13.47 4.69 9.59
CA ARG A 208 12.10 4.37 9.11
C ARG A 208 10.99 5.07 9.91
N ILE A 209 11.33 5.78 10.99
CA ILE A 209 10.40 6.38 11.95
C ILE A 209 10.12 7.86 11.65
N THR A 210 10.92 8.55 10.83
CA THR A 210 10.87 10.02 10.70
C THR A 210 10.06 10.57 9.52
N ASN A 211 9.62 9.76 8.56
CA ASN A 211 8.77 10.25 7.45
C ASN A 211 7.31 10.37 7.91
N GLU A 212 6.96 11.52 8.50
CA GLU A 212 5.62 11.82 9.05
C GLU A 212 4.58 12.18 7.98
N THR A 213 4.98 12.84 6.90
CA THR A 213 4.07 13.32 5.85
C THR A 213 3.40 12.19 5.05
N VAL A 214 4.11 11.08 4.81
CA VAL A 214 3.58 9.90 4.08
C VAL A 214 2.74 8.98 4.99
N ALA A 215 2.71 9.19 6.31
CA ALA A 215 2.07 8.27 7.24
C ALA A 215 0.54 8.39 7.28
N SER A 216 -0.01 9.60 7.12
CA SER A 216 -1.46 9.86 7.21
C SER A 216 -2.23 9.32 6.00
N GLU A 217 -1.65 9.40 4.81
CA GLU A 217 -2.29 8.88 3.59
C GLU A 217 -2.16 7.37 3.47
N ARG A 218 -1.03 6.82 3.92
CA ARG A 218 -0.86 5.37 4.03
C ARG A 218 -1.92 4.75 4.94
N THR A 219 -2.39 5.44 5.99
CA THR A 219 -3.43 4.90 6.88
C THR A 219 -4.83 5.02 6.30
N SER A 220 -5.20 6.13 5.64
CA SER A 220 -6.52 6.27 5.02
C SER A 220 -6.73 5.29 3.86
N LEU A 221 -5.74 5.17 2.96
CA LEU A 221 -5.76 4.21 1.85
C LEU A 221 -5.80 2.75 2.32
N ALA A 222 -5.03 2.45 3.37
CA ALA A 222 -5.01 1.12 3.98
C ALA A 222 -6.36 0.78 4.61
N LEU A 223 -7.02 1.72 5.30
CA LEU A 223 -8.36 1.52 5.87
C LEU A 223 -9.42 1.32 4.79
N ASP A 224 -9.42 2.12 3.72
CA ASP A 224 -10.37 1.96 2.63
C ASP A 224 -10.17 0.62 1.90
N SER A 225 -8.92 0.19 1.73
CA SER A 225 -8.59 -1.11 1.13
C SER A 225 -8.93 -2.29 2.03
N PHE A 226 -8.75 -2.12 3.34
CA PHE A 226 -9.21 -3.08 4.33
C PHE A 226 -10.74 -3.24 4.26
N ILE A 227 -11.50 -2.17 4.05
CA ILE A 227 -12.95 -2.25 3.81
C ILE A 227 -13.26 -3.00 2.49
N TYR A 228 -12.50 -2.78 1.42
CA TYR A 228 -12.73 -3.42 0.12
C TYR A 228 -12.45 -4.93 0.13
N PHE A 229 -11.32 -5.34 0.73
CA PHE A 229 -10.87 -6.73 0.69
C PHE A 229 -11.35 -7.59 1.87
N THR A 230 -12.03 -7.02 2.87
CA THR A 230 -12.45 -7.74 4.08
C THR A 230 -13.90 -7.47 4.46
N ASN A 231 -14.59 -8.46 5.01
CA ASN A 231 -15.96 -8.33 5.55
C ASN A 231 -15.96 -7.73 6.98
N VAL A 232 -14.97 -6.91 7.34
CA VAL A 232 -14.82 -6.48 8.72
C VAL A 232 -15.90 -5.50 9.12
N LEU A 233 -16.30 -4.61 8.21
CA LEU A 233 -17.39 -3.67 8.48
C LEU A 233 -18.71 -4.41 8.76
N GLU A 234 -18.98 -5.50 8.05
CA GLU A 234 -20.11 -6.40 8.26
C GLU A 234 -20.03 -7.08 9.64
N ARG A 235 -18.88 -7.68 9.98
CA ARG A 235 -18.69 -8.37 11.27
C ARG A 235 -18.77 -7.42 12.46
N VAL A 236 -18.21 -6.23 12.36
CA VAL A 236 -18.30 -5.20 13.41
C VAL A 236 -19.74 -4.77 13.59
N SER A 237 -20.48 -4.54 12.49
CA SER A 237 -21.91 -4.22 12.54
C SER A 237 -22.70 -5.35 13.21
N MET A 238 -22.42 -6.61 12.87
CA MET A 238 -23.07 -7.78 13.46
C MET A 238 -22.82 -7.87 14.98
N VAL A 239 -21.59 -7.61 15.44
CA VAL A 239 -21.24 -7.62 16.88
C VAL A 239 -21.98 -6.49 17.61
N ILE A 240 -21.98 -5.29 17.05
CA ILE A 240 -22.71 -4.14 17.61
C ILE A 240 -24.22 -4.46 17.68
N CYS A 241 -24.81 -4.98 16.62
CA CYS A 241 -26.21 -5.42 16.59
C CYS A 241 -26.51 -6.48 17.65
N CYS A 242 -25.66 -7.50 17.79
CA CYS A 242 -25.85 -8.55 18.79
C CYS A 242 -25.76 -7.99 20.22
N ALA A 243 -24.80 -7.10 20.48
CA ALA A 243 -24.67 -6.44 21.79
C ALA A 243 -25.92 -5.60 22.12
N PHE A 244 -26.42 -4.83 21.15
CA PHE A 244 -27.65 -4.06 21.32
C PHE A 244 -28.90 -4.95 21.48
N LEU A 245 -28.96 -6.08 20.79
CA LEU A 245 -30.04 -7.05 20.94
C LEU A 245 -30.06 -7.62 22.37
N VAL A 246 -28.91 -8.06 22.88
CA VAL A 246 -28.78 -8.57 24.26
C VAL A 246 -29.16 -7.49 25.27
N PHE A 247 -28.68 -6.26 25.09
CA PHE A 247 -29.03 -5.13 25.96
C PHE A 247 -30.54 -4.83 25.94
N THR A 248 -31.16 -4.84 24.75
CA THR A 248 -32.60 -4.61 24.58
C THR A 248 -33.43 -5.70 25.27
N VAL A 249 -33.04 -6.97 25.13
CA VAL A 249 -33.70 -8.09 25.81
C VAL A 249 -33.55 -7.97 27.33
N ALA A 250 -32.35 -7.64 27.83
CA ALA A 250 -32.11 -7.45 29.26
C ALA A 250 -32.97 -6.32 29.86
N MET A 251 -33.08 -5.18 29.16
CA MET A 251 -33.96 -4.09 29.57
C MET A 251 -35.44 -4.47 29.49
N GLY A 252 -35.84 -5.26 28.48
CA GLY A 252 -37.19 -5.81 28.39
C GLY A 252 -37.54 -6.70 29.59
N ILE A 253 -36.64 -7.59 29.99
CA ILE A 253 -36.81 -8.44 31.18
C ILE A 253 -36.91 -7.58 32.45
N TYR A 254 -36.06 -6.56 32.58
CA TYR A 254 -36.12 -5.62 33.70
C TYR A 254 -37.48 -4.93 33.80
N LEU A 255 -38.00 -4.38 32.69
CA LEU A 255 -39.32 -3.73 32.65
C LEU A 255 -40.45 -4.70 33.03
N VAL A 256 -40.41 -5.95 32.54
CA VAL A 256 -41.40 -6.96 32.91
C VAL A 256 -41.33 -7.29 34.39
N SER A 257 -40.12 -7.43 34.96
CA SER A 257 -39.95 -7.71 36.39
C SER A 257 -40.44 -6.57 37.29
N ASP A 258 -40.28 -5.33 36.86
CA ASP A 258 -40.76 -4.14 37.56
C ASP A 258 -42.29 -4.08 37.61
N LEU A 259 -42.98 -4.48 36.53
CA LEU A 259 -44.45 -4.52 36.47
C LEU A 259 -45.10 -5.45 37.53
N PHE A 260 -44.41 -6.51 37.96
CA PHE A 260 -44.92 -7.44 38.97
C PHE A 260 -44.61 -7.01 40.41
N ASN A 261 -43.75 -6.01 40.63
CA ASN A 261 -43.43 -5.50 41.95
C ASN A 261 -44.41 -4.39 42.36
N SER A 262 -45.09 -4.57 43.50
CA SER A 262 -46.16 -3.68 43.99
C SER A 262 -45.67 -2.39 44.68
N HIS A 263 -44.36 -2.15 44.74
CA HIS A 263 -43.78 -0.89 45.22
C HIS A 263 -43.47 -0.03 44.01
N LYS A 264 -44.28 1.00 43.74
CA LYS A 264 -44.09 1.91 42.61
C LYS A 264 -42.94 2.88 42.88
N PRO A 265 -41.76 2.75 42.25
CA PRO A 265 -40.80 3.83 42.21
C PRO A 265 -41.20 4.73 41.03
N VAL A 266 -41.57 5.98 41.31
CA VAL A 266 -41.49 7.06 40.32
C VAL A 266 -40.00 7.48 40.34
N GLU A 267 -39.19 7.53 39.28
CA GLU A 267 -39.39 7.76 37.84
C GLU A 267 -38.60 6.73 36.99
N GLY A 268 -39.25 6.16 35.98
CA GLY A 268 -38.61 5.34 34.93
C GLY A 268 -37.77 6.14 33.92
N TRP A 269 -37.53 7.43 34.16
CA TRP A 269 -36.83 8.34 33.25
C TRP A 269 -35.41 7.87 32.95
N LEU A 270 -34.63 7.47 33.97
CA LEU A 270 -33.25 7.01 33.77
C LEU A 270 -33.19 5.74 32.89
N SER A 271 -34.10 4.79 33.12
CA SER A 271 -34.14 3.54 32.35
C SER A 271 -34.61 3.75 30.91
N THR A 272 -35.62 4.60 30.71
CA THR A 272 -36.17 4.91 29.38
C THR A 272 -35.24 5.78 28.56
N MET A 273 -34.67 6.83 29.16
CA MET A 273 -33.67 7.68 28.51
C MET A 273 -32.37 6.93 28.26
N GLY A 274 -31.94 6.06 29.18
CA GLY A 274 -30.78 5.20 28.98
C GLY A 274 -30.96 4.24 27.81
N PHE A 275 -32.13 3.59 27.73
CA PHE A 275 -32.47 2.72 26.59
C PHE A 275 -32.55 3.50 25.27
N LEU A 276 -33.22 4.65 25.25
CA LEU A 276 -33.32 5.51 24.06
C LEU A 276 -31.95 6.00 23.61
N ALA A 277 -31.13 6.52 24.53
CA ALA A 277 -29.79 7.03 24.22
C ALA A 277 -28.89 5.93 23.62
N LEU A 278 -28.90 4.74 24.21
CA LEU A 278 -28.15 3.60 23.69
C LEU A 278 -28.71 3.09 22.36
N GLY A 279 -30.02 3.02 22.20
CA GLY A 279 -30.68 2.64 20.95
C GLY A 279 -30.35 3.60 19.82
N PHE A 280 -30.45 4.91 20.06
CA PHE A 280 -30.06 5.94 19.10
C PHE A 280 -28.57 5.86 18.74
N PHE A 281 -27.70 5.65 19.74
CA PHE A 281 -26.27 5.44 19.48
C PHE A 281 -26.04 4.24 18.54
N GLY A 282 -26.71 3.11 18.78
CA GLY A 282 -26.63 1.93 17.92
C GLY A 282 -27.09 2.21 16.49
N VAL A 283 -28.23 2.89 16.33
CA VAL A 283 -28.75 3.30 15.01
C VAL A 283 -27.78 4.22 14.29
N PHE A 284 -27.25 5.26 14.96
CA PHE A 284 -26.28 6.18 14.36
C PHE A 284 -24.96 5.49 14.00
N ALA A 285 -24.50 4.54 14.81
CA ALA A 285 -23.31 3.74 14.52
C ALA A 285 -23.50 2.89 13.26
N LEU A 286 -24.64 2.19 13.13
CA LEU A 286 -24.97 1.41 11.94
C LEU A 286 -25.13 2.31 10.70
N LEU A 287 -25.79 3.45 10.85
CA LEU A 287 -25.95 4.42 9.75
C LEU A 287 -24.59 4.94 9.27
N THR A 288 -23.66 5.21 10.19
CA THR A 288 -22.30 5.63 9.84
C THR A 288 -21.56 4.56 9.06
N ILE A 289 -21.70 3.29 9.46
CA ILE A 289 -21.13 2.16 8.74
C ILE A 289 -21.70 2.06 7.32
N ILE A 290 -23.03 2.17 7.17
CA ILE A 290 -23.71 2.15 5.86
C ILE A 290 -23.23 3.32 4.99
N LEU A 291 -23.19 4.54 5.54
CA LEU A 291 -22.72 5.73 4.83
C LEU A 291 -21.26 5.58 4.39
N LYS A 292 -20.40 5.01 5.24
CA LYS A 292 -19.00 4.73 4.89
C LYS A 292 -18.92 3.69 3.76
N TYR A 293 -19.70 2.61 3.82
CA TYR A 293 -19.74 1.60 2.77
C TYR A 293 -20.23 2.19 1.43
N LEU A 294 -21.28 3.01 1.47
CA LEU A 294 -21.79 3.72 0.30
C LEU A 294 -20.75 4.69 -0.28
N SER A 295 -20.05 5.44 0.58
CA SER A 295 -18.96 6.33 0.16
C SER A 295 -17.84 5.57 -0.54
N VAL A 296 -17.46 4.39 -0.03
CA VAL A 296 -16.46 3.51 -0.67
C VAL A 296 -16.96 3.01 -2.02
N LEU A 297 -18.21 2.57 -2.13
CA LEU A 297 -18.80 2.15 -3.40
C LEU A 297 -18.87 3.29 -4.42
N LEU A 298 -19.29 4.49 -4.00
CA LEU A 298 -19.33 5.68 -4.86
C LEU A 298 -17.92 6.02 -5.36
N ASN A 299 -16.91 5.99 -4.48
CA ASN A 299 -15.52 6.24 -4.89
C ASN A 299 -15.03 5.22 -5.93
N LEU A 300 -15.44 3.95 -5.82
CA LEU A 300 -15.10 2.92 -6.82
C LEU A 300 -15.76 3.16 -8.18
N ILE A 301 -16.99 3.68 -8.19
CA ILE A 301 -17.73 3.95 -9.43
C ILE A 301 -17.25 5.25 -10.09
N TYR A 302 -17.05 6.32 -9.30
CA TYR A 302 -16.75 7.65 -9.79
C TYR A 302 -15.27 7.89 -10.10
N LYS A 303 -14.32 7.18 -9.47
CA LYS A 303 -12.90 7.24 -9.88
C LYS A 303 -12.66 6.43 -11.16
N HIS A 304 -13.23 6.89 -12.27
CA HIS A 304 -12.93 6.37 -13.60
C HIS A 304 -11.50 6.75 -14.06
N GLN A 305 -10.96 7.87 -13.56
CA GLN A 305 -9.57 8.26 -13.82
C GLN A 305 -8.66 7.75 -12.69
N ARG A 306 -7.75 6.83 -13.04
CA ARG A 306 -6.82 6.17 -12.11
C ARG A 306 -5.81 7.14 -11.52
N TYR A 307 -5.37 8.06 -12.37
CA TYR A 307 -4.39 9.10 -12.09
C TYR A 307 -4.42 10.13 -13.24
N LEU A 308 -3.89 11.32 -12.99
CA LEU A 308 -3.73 12.39 -13.96
C LEU A 308 -2.24 12.72 -14.11
N VAL A 309 -1.76 12.66 -15.35
CA VAL A 309 -0.38 12.99 -15.73
C VAL A 309 -0.41 14.35 -16.43
N SER A 310 0.45 15.27 -16.00
CA SER A 310 0.65 16.55 -16.69
C SER A 310 1.59 16.39 -17.88
N ASP A 311 2.72 15.70 -17.69
CA ASP A 311 3.72 15.51 -18.74
C ASP A 311 4.52 14.21 -18.54
N ILE A 312 5.13 13.72 -19.63
CA ILE A 312 6.06 12.59 -19.60
C ILE A 312 7.34 13.00 -20.31
N GLU A 313 8.39 13.24 -19.52
CA GLU A 313 9.71 13.59 -20.03
C GLU A 313 10.53 12.33 -20.26
N LYS A 314 11.00 12.16 -21.50
CA LYS A 314 11.88 11.03 -21.86
C LYS A 314 13.31 11.52 -21.97
N ILE A 315 14.13 11.12 -21.01
CA ILE A 315 15.57 11.32 -21.03
C ILE A 315 16.17 10.05 -21.65
N ALA A 316 16.14 10.01 -22.99
CA ALA A 316 16.80 8.99 -23.76
C ALA A 316 18.18 9.50 -24.19
N ARG A 317 19.22 8.68 -24.03
CA ARG A 317 20.52 8.97 -24.63
C ARG A 317 20.38 8.91 -26.16
N LYS A 318 20.92 9.93 -26.84
CA LYS A 318 21.24 9.87 -28.28
C LYS A 318 22.41 8.94 -28.53
#